data_AF-A0A1R2ARP6-F1
#
_entry.id   AF-A0A1R2ARP6-F1
#
_cell.length_a   1.000
_cell.length_b   1.000
_cell.length_c   1.000
_cell.angle_alpha   90.00
_cell.angle_beta   90.00
_cell.angle_gamma   90.00
#
_symmetry.space_group_name_H-M   'P 1'
#
loop_
_entity.id
_entity.type
_entity.pdbx_description
1 polymer ?
#
loop_
_entity_poly.entity_id
_entity_poly.type
_entity_poly.pdbx_seq_one_letter_code
_entity_poly.pdbx_strand_id
1 'polypeptide(L)'
;MSIVRKDVSEHNLSKPSISETLATTFRTKLALEQSIQGKIAIAKVGSESLKLIPDPYHYEYKGKVIEMHEQPLDPMLPVKFKHRRVPRGPVEPPTPIDRSPPRKLTVKDQLDWKIPPCISNWKNSKGYTIPLEMRLSADGRHLHDCTFSDRFPKLSESIYQAEMNAREEIKAREDLQRKLLLKEGQSYEKKMQDIAAQARAERAQLLKIEKLGKRERTPDDRNEIRYERSREIERERRMEVAKKKGKRDRNDQREISEKIALGQARPTISKDVDERLLNENIGVDAGFGSDDEYNVFDKPLFTDRSAANIYRNVKEIDEDNNPVIRARKPVQYEKVEDL
;
A
#
# COMPACT_ATOMS: atom_id res chain seq x y z
N MET A 1 31.60 -66.54 9.14
CA MET A 1 30.88 -67.51 8.30
C MET A 1 30.41 -66.78 7.06
N SER A 2 30.88 -67.13 5.87
CA SER A 2 30.38 -66.56 4.62
C SER A 2 29.03 -67.18 4.31
N ILE A 3 28.00 -66.37 4.14
CA ILE A 3 26.69 -66.85 3.68
C ILE A 3 26.85 -67.25 2.22
N VAL A 4 26.61 -68.52 1.94
CA VAL A 4 26.66 -69.08 0.58
C VAL A 4 25.24 -69.28 0.11
N ARG A 5 24.95 -68.86 -1.12
CA ARG A 5 23.67 -69.12 -1.77
C ARG A 5 23.50 -70.63 -1.92
N LYS A 6 22.41 -71.18 -1.37
CA LYS A 6 22.02 -72.57 -1.61
C LYS A 6 21.11 -72.60 -2.82
N ASP A 7 21.56 -73.20 -3.92
CA ASP A 7 20.70 -73.47 -5.05
C ASP A 7 19.88 -74.73 -4.74
N VAL A 8 18.57 -74.56 -4.68
CA VAL A 8 17.61 -75.59 -4.26
C VAL A 8 16.77 -75.98 -5.48
N SER A 9 16.54 -77.28 -5.67
CA SER A 9 15.74 -77.79 -6.79
C SER A 9 14.27 -77.37 -6.69
N GLU A 10 13.59 -77.18 -7.82
CA GLU A 10 12.18 -76.73 -7.86
C GLU A 10 11.24 -77.59 -7.01
N HIS A 11 11.50 -78.90 -6.91
CA HIS A 11 10.76 -79.82 -6.06
C HIS A 11 10.80 -79.44 -4.57
N ASN A 12 11.95 -79.00 -4.07
CA ASN A 12 12.11 -78.55 -2.68
C ASN A 12 11.54 -77.14 -2.42
N LEU A 13 11.30 -76.34 -3.48
CA LEU A 13 10.55 -75.08 -3.40
C LEU A 13 9.04 -75.26 -3.63
N SER A 14 8.58 -76.50 -3.84
CA SER A 14 7.16 -76.77 -4.07
C SER A 14 6.34 -76.44 -2.81
N LYS A 15 5.09 -76.05 -3.04
CA LYS A 15 4.15 -75.80 -1.94
C LYS A 15 3.89 -77.11 -1.18
N PRO A 16 3.66 -77.05 0.14
CA PRO A 16 3.27 -78.23 0.91
C PRO A 16 2.06 -78.95 0.29
N SER A 17 1.95 -80.25 0.56
CA SER A 17 0.87 -81.07 0.01
C SER A 17 -0.51 -80.56 0.45
N ILE A 18 -1.54 -80.79 -0.38
CA ILE A 18 -2.91 -80.35 -0.07
C ILE A 18 -3.38 -80.91 1.29
N SER A 19 -3.09 -82.18 1.57
CA SER A 19 -3.42 -82.81 2.85
C SER A 19 -2.76 -82.11 4.05
N GLU A 20 -1.47 -81.75 3.94
CA GLU A 20 -0.72 -81.05 4.99
C GLU A 20 -1.23 -79.62 5.20
N THR A 21 -1.57 -78.91 4.12
CA THR A 21 -2.21 -77.59 4.23
C THR A 21 -3.58 -77.68 4.90
N LEU A 22 -4.38 -78.70 4.62
CA LEU A 22 -5.67 -78.92 5.28
C LEU A 22 -5.49 -79.24 6.77
N ALA A 23 -4.50 -80.07 7.11
CA ALA A 23 -4.21 -80.42 8.50
C ALA A 23 -3.72 -79.20 9.32
N THR A 24 -2.80 -78.41 8.75
CA THR A 24 -2.28 -77.19 9.39
C THR A 24 -3.36 -76.13 9.51
N THR A 25 -4.16 -75.89 8.46
CA THR A 25 -5.27 -74.94 8.50
C THR A 25 -6.30 -75.34 9.56
N PHE A 26 -6.68 -76.61 9.64
CA PHE A 26 -7.58 -77.11 10.68
C PHE A 26 -7.01 -76.90 12.09
N ARG A 27 -5.73 -77.24 12.31
CA ARG A 27 -5.06 -77.00 13.60
C ARG A 27 -5.01 -75.53 13.97
N THR A 28 -4.66 -74.64 13.02
CA THR A 28 -4.64 -73.20 13.28
C THR A 28 -6.03 -72.64 13.52
N LYS A 29 -7.03 -73.12 12.79
CA LYS A 29 -8.43 -72.72 12.94
C LYS A 29 -8.92 -73.05 14.35
N LEU A 30 -8.72 -74.28 14.82
CA LEU A 30 -9.12 -74.68 16.17
C LEU A 30 -8.44 -73.85 17.26
N ALA A 31 -7.12 -73.61 17.14
CA ALA A 31 -6.39 -72.79 18.10
C ALA A 31 -6.88 -71.32 18.13
N LEU A 32 -7.20 -70.76 16.97
CA LEU A 32 -7.76 -69.42 16.86
C LEU A 32 -9.19 -69.36 17.40
N GLU A 33 -10.03 -70.35 17.08
CA GLU A 33 -11.39 -70.46 17.61
C GLU A 33 -11.39 -70.52 19.15
N GLN A 34 -10.49 -71.28 19.77
CA GLN A 34 -10.33 -71.31 21.23
C GLN A 34 -9.97 -69.94 21.80
N SER A 35 -8.99 -69.24 21.19
CA SER A 35 -8.60 -67.89 21.64
C SER A 35 -9.73 -66.86 21.45
N ILE A 36 -10.47 -66.95 20.35
CA ILE A 36 -11.58 -66.08 20.02
C ILE A 36 -12.77 -66.34 20.94
N GLN A 37 -13.11 -67.61 21.21
CA GLN A 37 -14.18 -68.00 22.14
C GLN A 37 -13.92 -67.42 23.53
N GLY A 38 -12.68 -67.46 24.03
CA GLY A 38 -12.31 -66.80 25.29
C GLY A 38 -12.55 -65.28 25.28
N LYS A 39 -12.25 -64.60 24.16
CA LYS A 39 -12.52 -63.15 24.01
C LYS A 39 -14.01 -62.84 23.89
N ILE A 40 -14.76 -63.66 23.15
CA ILE A 40 -16.21 -63.51 22.97
C ILE A 40 -16.95 -63.76 24.29
N ALA A 41 -16.52 -64.75 25.08
CA ALA A 41 -17.12 -65.06 26.38
C ALA A 41 -17.06 -63.85 27.34
N ILE A 42 -15.96 -63.10 27.32
CA ILE A 42 -15.82 -61.86 28.11
C ILE A 42 -16.78 -60.76 27.64
N ALA A 43 -17.07 -60.68 26.34
CA ALA A 43 -17.98 -59.68 25.76
C ALA A 43 -19.47 -60.02 25.95
N LYS A 44 -19.83 -61.30 26.09
CA LYS A 44 -21.22 -61.78 26.26
C LYS A 44 -21.78 -61.65 27.68
N VAL A 45 -21.04 -61.08 28.62
CA VAL A 45 -21.48 -60.88 30.00
C VAL A 45 -22.69 -59.93 30.00
N GLY A 46 -23.90 -60.51 30.13
CA GLY A 46 -25.19 -59.81 30.07
C GLY A 46 -26.26 -60.50 29.21
N SER A 47 -25.90 -61.44 28.34
CA SER A 47 -26.84 -62.20 27.49
C SER A 47 -26.57 -63.70 27.59
N GLU A 48 -27.52 -64.43 28.19
CA GLU A 48 -27.59 -65.90 28.32
C GLU A 48 -26.38 -66.59 28.98
N SER A 49 -26.51 -66.84 30.28
CA SER A 49 -25.66 -67.77 31.01
C SER A 49 -25.96 -69.21 30.59
N LEU A 50 -25.24 -69.75 29.61
CA LEU A 50 -25.12 -71.21 29.46
C LEU A 50 -24.23 -71.72 30.59
N LYS A 51 -24.86 -72.11 31.71
CA LYS A 51 -24.22 -72.81 32.82
C LYS A 51 -23.95 -74.26 32.41
N LEU A 52 -22.89 -74.49 31.64
CA LEU A 52 -22.27 -75.81 31.63
C LEU A 52 -21.37 -75.85 32.86
N ILE A 53 -21.82 -76.52 33.92
CA ILE A 53 -20.95 -76.84 35.06
C ILE A 53 -19.98 -77.90 34.52
N PRO A 54 -18.67 -77.61 34.39
CA PRO A 54 -17.73 -78.59 33.89
C PRO A 54 -17.65 -79.76 34.86
N ASP A 55 -17.54 -80.98 34.32
CA ASP A 55 -17.39 -82.19 35.12
C ASP A 55 -16.16 -82.09 36.03
N PRO A 56 -16.21 -82.64 37.26
CA PRO A 56 -15.11 -82.58 38.20
C PRO A 56 -13.86 -83.27 37.64
N TYR A 57 -12.76 -82.53 37.59
CA TYR A 57 -11.47 -83.06 37.17
C TYR A 57 -10.81 -83.79 38.34
N HIS A 58 -10.47 -85.06 38.12
CA HIS A 58 -9.78 -85.89 39.11
C HIS A 58 -8.29 -85.93 38.79
N TYR A 59 -7.45 -85.51 39.73
CA TYR A 59 -5.99 -85.55 39.60
C TYR A 59 -5.39 -86.44 40.67
N GLU A 60 -4.65 -87.47 40.26
CA GLU A 60 -3.92 -88.33 41.19
C GLU A 60 -2.51 -87.77 41.43
N TYR A 61 -2.20 -87.47 42.69
CA TYR A 61 -0.85 -87.07 43.11
C TYR A 61 -0.42 -87.85 44.33
N LYS A 62 0.68 -88.60 44.20
CA LYS A 62 1.28 -89.40 45.29
C LYS A 62 0.25 -90.27 46.05
N GLY A 63 -0.62 -90.94 45.31
CA GLY A 63 -1.63 -91.85 45.86
C GLY A 63 -2.85 -91.17 46.50
N LYS A 64 -3.02 -89.85 46.36
CA LYS A 64 -4.24 -89.13 46.73
C LYS A 64 -4.96 -88.69 45.46
N VAL A 65 -6.26 -88.97 45.38
CA VAL A 65 -7.14 -88.44 44.35
C VAL A 65 -7.64 -87.07 44.82
N ILE A 66 -7.38 -86.03 44.04
CA ILE A 66 -7.83 -84.66 44.30
C ILE A 66 -8.90 -84.32 43.26
N GLU A 67 -10.11 -84.01 43.74
CA GLU A 67 -11.22 -83.54 42.92
C GLU A 67 -11.20 -82.02 42.86
N MET A 68 -11.12 -81.46 41.64
CA MET A 68 -11.10 -80.03 41.42
C MET A 68 -12.48 -79.55 40.94
N HIS A 69 -13.06 -78.62 41.70
CA HIS A 69 -14.30 -77.92 41.34
C HIS A 69 -14.03 -76.43 41.09
N GLU A 70 -14.70 -75.85 40.09
CA GLU A 70 -14.72 -74.41 39.87
C GLU A 70 -15.67 -73.74 40.88
N GLN A 71 -15.16 -72.74 41.62
CA GLN A 71 -15.99 -72.01 42.58
C GLN A 71 -16.94 -71.07 41.82
N PRO A 72 -18.28 -71.13 42.06
CA PRO A 72 -19.21 -70.22 41.43
C PRO A 72 -18.95 -68.77 41.86
N LEU A 73 -18.86 -67.86 40.88
CA LEU A 73 -18.61 -66.43 41.09
C LEU A 73 -19.93 -65.64 41.10
N ASP A 74 -20.03 -64.64 41.98
CA ASP A 74 -21.18 -63.74 42.03
C ASP A 74 -21.17 -62.75 40.84
N PRO A 75 -22.23 -62.71 40.02
CA PRO A 75 -22.31 -61.87 38.84
C PRO A 75 -22.34 -60.36 39.11
N MET A 76 -22.67 -59.92 40.33
CA MET A 76 -22.73 -58.50 40.72
C MET A 76 -21.43 -57.99 41.33
N LEU A 77 -20.42 -58.86 41.49
CA LEU A 77 -19.14 -58.45 42.05
C LEU A 77 -18.39 -57.52 41.08
N PRO A 78 -17.88 -56.37 41.56
CA PRO A 78 -17.04 -55.51 40.74
C PRO A 78 -15.67 -56.18 40.48
N VAL A 79 -14.96 -55.66 39.47
CA VAL A 79 -13.61 -56.13 39.11
C VAL A 79 -12.66 -56.02 40.31
N LYS A 80 -12.16 -57.17 40.78
CA LYS A 80 -11.35 -57.28 42.00
C LYS A 80 -9.97 -56.62 41.92
N PHE A 81 -9.37 -56.51 40.73
CA PHE A 81 -7.97 -56.10 40.56
C PHE A 81 -7.82 -54.88 39.64
N LYS A 82 -6.86 -53.99 39.96
CA LYS A 82 -6.48 -52.84 39.13
C LYS A 82 -5.35 -53.21 38.16
N HIS A 83 -5.40 -52.71 36.93
CA HIS A 83 -4.33 -52.89 35.96
C HIS A 83 -3.12 -51.99 36.27
N ARG A 84 -1.91 -52.55 36.28
CA ARG A 84 -0.64 -51.81 36.37
C ARG A 84 0.14 -51.94 35.07
N ARG A 85 0.62 -50.83 34.50
CA ARG A 85 1.48 -50.84 33.31
C ARG A 85 2.92 -51.17 33.72
N VAL A 86 3.46 -52.22 33.14
CA VAL A 86 4.85 -52.67 33.34
C VAL A 86 5.63 -52.31 32.06
N PRO A 87 6.92 -51.92 32.14
CA PRO A 87 7.75 -51.76 30.95
C PRO A 87 7.76 -53.05 30.12
N ARG A 88 8.01 -52.93 28.82
CA ARG A 88 8.14 -54.09 27.93
C ARG A 88 9.25 -55.00 28.46
N GLY A 89 8.99 -56.31 28.45
CA GLY A 89 9.98 -57.31 28.83
C GLY A 89 11.21 -57.32 27.91
N PRO A 90 12.25 -58.08 28.27
CA PRO A 90 13.42 -58.24 27.41
C PRO A 90 13.00 -58.78 26.05
N VAL A 91 13.56 -58.19 24.98
CA VAL A 91 13.38 -58.70 23.63
C VAL A 91 14.18 -60.00 23.49
N GLU A 92 13.70 -60.91 22.64
CA GLU A 92 14.49 -62.05 22.19
C GLU A 92 15.89 -61.60 21.72
N PRO A 93 16.93 -62.45 21.88
CA PRO A 93 18.28 -62.07 21.47
C PRO A 93 18.27 -61.59 20.01
N PRO A 94 18.96 -60.48 19.70
CA PRO A 94 18.93 -59.91 18.36
C PRO A 94 19.41 -60.96 17.35
N THR A 95 18.67 -61.10 16.26
CA THR A 95 19.04 -62.02 15.20
C THR A 95 20.37 -61.58 14.56
N PRO A 96 21.25 -62.53 14.18
CA PRO A 96 22.49 -62.20 13.49
C PRO A 96 22.22 -61.39 12.20
N ILE A 97 22.97 -60.30 12.02
CA ILE A 97 22.86 -59.47 10.82
C ILE A 97 23.84 -59.99 9.77
N ASP A 98 23.28 -60.69 8.80
CA ASP A 98 23.97 -61.41 7.74
C ASP A 98 24.25 -60.51 6.52
N ARG A 99 25.26 -59.63 6.62
CA ARG A 99 25.68 -58.71 5.54
C ARG A 99 26.77 -59.31 4.66
N SER A 100 26.87 -58.81 3.43
CA SER A 100 28.08 -59.01 2.63
C SER A 100 29.30 -58.40 3.34
N PRO A 101 30.52 -58.90 3.07
CA PRO A 101 31.73 -58.27 3.56
C PRO A 101 31.76 -56.76 3.25
N PRO A 102 32.27 -55.91 4.16
CA PRO A 102 32.30 -54.48 3.95
C PRO A 102 33.15 -54.15 2.72
N ARG A 103 32.58 -53.44 1.76
CA ARG A 103 33.34 -52.88 0.63
C ARG A 103 34.16 -51.71 1.15
N LYS A 104 35.43 -51.63 0.75
CA LYS A 104 36.30 -50.51 1.12
C LYS A 104 35.77 -49.25 0.44
N LEU A 105 35.47 -48.23 1.22
CA LEU A 105 35.08 -46.91 0.71
C LEU A 105 36.31 -46.23 0.11
N THR A 106 36.16 -45.59 -1.06
CA THR A 106 37.25 -44.77 -1.61
C THR A 106 37.25 -43.39 -0.94
N VAL A 107 38.42 -42.76 -0.83
CA VAL A 107 38.53 -41.40 -0.27
C VAL A 107 37.71 -40.40 -1.07
N LYS A 108 37.64 -40.59 -2.40
CA LYS A 108 36.81 -39.79 -3.30
C LYS A 108 35.33 -39.90 -2.95
N ASP A 109 34.80 -41.11 -2.82
CA ASP A 109 33.40 -41.32 -2.43
C ASP A 109 33.09 -40.65 -1.09
N GLN A 110 34.00 -40.75 -0.12
CA GLN A 110 33.80 -40.10 1.17
C GLN A 110 33.70 -38.57 1.07
N LEU A 111 34.50 -37.95 0.18
CA LEU A 111 34.47 -36.50 -0.04
C LEU A 111 33.25 -36.05 -0.83
N ASP A 112 32.88 -36.77 -1.89
CA ASP A 112 31.72 -36.46 -2.73
C ASP A 112 30.42 -36.54 -1.92
N TRP A 113 30.36 -37.44 -0.94
CA TRP A 113 29.23 -37.59 -0.02
C TRP A 113 29.35 -36.74 1.26
N LYS A 114 30.31 -35.82 1.34
CA LYS A 114 30.43 -34.89 2.47
C LYS A 114 29.41 -33.77 2.34
N ILE A 115 28.31 -33.92 3.07
CA ILE A 115 27.22 -32.93 3.10
C ILE A 115 27.70 -31.67 3.86
N PRO A 116 27.65 -30.47 3.25
CA PRO A 116 27.97 -29.21 3.93
C PRO A 116 27.01 -28.92 5.08
N PRO A 117 27.46 -28.23 6.15
CA PRO A 117 26.58 -27.86 7.25
C PRO A 117 25.51 -26.86 6.78
N CYS A 118 24.28 -27.04 7.26
CA CYS A 118 23.19 -26.12 6.96
C CYS A 118 23.33 -24.83 7.78
N ILE A 119 23.71 -23.73 7.14
CA ILE A 119 23.75 -22.39 7.74
C ILE A 119 22.51 -21.63 7.29
N SER A 120 21.63 -21.31 8.23
CA SER A 120 20.39 -20.60 7.91
C SER A 120 20.49 -19.11 8.22
N ASN A 121 19.86 -18.28 7.39
CA ASN A 121 19.75 -16.83 7.62
C ASN A 121 18.71 -16.46 8.70
N TRP A 122 17.85 -17.41 9.11
CA TRP A 122 16.76 -17.14 10.07
C TRP A 122 16.97 -17.72 11.46
N LYS A 123 17.59 -18.89 11.58
CA LYS A 123 17.64 -19.64 12.85
C LYS A 123 19.08 -20.00 13.23
N ASN A 124 19.39 -19.69 14.48
CA ASN A 124 20.63 -20.09 15.14
C ASN A 124 20.32 -20.50 16.58
N SER A 125 19.67 -21.66 16.76
CA SER A 125 19.16 -22.11 18.06
C SER A 125 20.26 -22.32 19.10
N LYS A 126 21.45 -22.72 18.65
CA LYS A 126 22.63 -22.93 19.51
C LYS A 126 23.51 -21.68 19.64
N GLY A 127 23.17 -20.58 18.97
CA GLY A 127 23.91 -19.32 19.08
C GLY A 127 25.34 -19.35 18.54
N TYR A 128 25.64 -20.17 17.53
CA TYR A 128 27.00 -20.23 16.96
C TYR A 128 27.43 -18.89 16.37
N THR A 129 28.68 -18.49 16.60
CA THR A 129 29.32 -17.35 15.95
C THR A 129 29.77 -17.77 14.56
N ILE A 130 29.00 -17.40 13.54
CA ILE A 130 29.23 -17.78 12.14
C ILE A 130 29.76 -16.55 11.39
N PRO A 131 30.87 -16.65 10.64
CA PRO A 131 31.41 -15.54 9.87
C PRO A 131 30.43 -15.07 8.78
N LEU A 132 30.56 -13.81 8.38
CA LEU A 132 29.65 -13.18 7.42
C LEU A 132 29.65 -13.89 6.06
N GLU A 133 30.83 -14.26 5.55
CA GLU A 133 30.98 -14.99 4.29
C GLU A 133 30.07 -16.22 4.25
N MET A 134 30.12 -17.09 5.27
CA MET A 134 29.35 -18.32 5.30
C MET A 134 27.83 -18.09 5.43
N ARG A 135 27.40 -16.95 5.98
CA ARG A 135 25.97 -16.56 5.99
C ARG A 135 25.54 -16.02 4.63
N LEU A 136 26.41 -15.26 3.99
CA LEU A 136 26.16 -14.61 2.71
C LEU A 136 26.22 -15.60 1.55
N SER A 137 27.05 -16.65 1.63
CA SER A 137 27.19 -17.68 0.60
C SER A 137 25.90 -18.48 0.35
N ALA A 138 24.99 -18.54 1.33
CA ALA A 138 23.67 -19.14 1.15
C ALA A 138 22.71 -18.22 0.36
N ASP A 139 23.01 -16.93 0.28
CA ASP A 139 22.20 -15.94 -0.42
C ASP A 139 22.63 -15.92 -1.90
N GLY A 140 21.98 -16.80 -2.70
CA GLY A 140 22.19 -16.93 -4.14
C GLY A 140 21.90 -15.67 -4.96
N ARG A 141 21.61 -14.54 -4.32
CA ARG A 141 21.52 -13.21 -4.94
C ARG A 141 22.80 -12.79 -5.67
N HIS A 142 23.96 -13.25 -5.19
CA HIS A 142 25.24 -13.00 -5.85
C HIS A 142 25.39 -13.74 -7.19
N LEU A 143 24.48 -14.69 -7.48
CA LEU A 143 24.42 -15.38 -8.78
C LEU A 143 23.57 -14.60 -9.81
N HIS A 144 22.89 -13.52 -9.40
CA HIS A 144 22.13 -12.69 -10.33
C HIS A 144 22.99 -11.57 -10.89
N ASP A 145 23.41 -11.73 -12.15
CA ASP A 145 23.93 -10.62 -12.93
C ASP A 145 22.76 -9.73 -13.37
N CYS A 146 22.64 -8.54 -12.79
CA CYS A 146 21.63 -7.56 -13.18
C CYS A 146 21.97 -6.98 -14.57
N THR A 147 21.59 -7.69 -15.64
CA THR A 147 21.75 -7.21 -17.01
C THR A 147 20.59 -6.30 -17.41
N PHE A 148 20.88 -5.17 -18.05
CA PHE A 148 19.89 -4.24 -18.55
C PHE A 148 19.56 -4.48 -20.03
N SER A 149 18.36 -4.06 -20.47
CA SER A 149 17.92 -4.20 -21.86
C SER A 149 18.31 -2.99 -22.71
N ASP A 150 18.84 -3.22 -23.91
CA ASP A 150 19.20 -2.17 -24.88
C ASP A 150 18.01 -1.35 -25.42
N ARG A 151 16.78 -1.70 -25.05
CA ARG A 151 15.58 -0.95 -25.44
C ARG A 151 15.41 0.34 -24.67
N PHE A 152 15.86 0.38 -23.42
CA PHE A 152 15.70 1.57 -22.59
C PHE A 152 16.55 2.76 -23.07
N PRO A 153 17.82 2.60 -23.51
CA PRO A 153 18.56 3.68 -24.16
C PRO A 153 17.85 4.19 -25.42
N LYS A 154 17.37 3.28 -26.28
CA LYS A 154 16.61 3.63 -27.49
C LYS A 154 15.34 4.41 -27.17
N LEU A 155 14.62 4.02 -26.12
CA LEU A 155 13.44 4.74 -25.65
C LEU A 155 13.82 6.14 -25.16
N SER A 156 14.84 6.27 -24.31
CA SER A 156 15.29 7.57 -23.81
C SER A 156 15.72 8.49 -24.95
N GLU A 157 16.45 7.97 -25.94
CA GLU A 157 16.87 8.73 -27.12
C GLU A 157 15.67 9.20 -27.95
N SER A 158 14.70 8.32 -28.19
CA SER A 158 13.48 8.68 -28.93
C SER A 158 12.68 9.78 -28.24
N ILE A 159 12.62 9.76 -26.90
CA ILE A 159 11.93 10.79 -26.11
C ILE A 159 12.70 12.11 -26.19
N TYR A 160 14.03 12.10 -26.05
CA TYR A 160 14.85 13.29 -26.21
C TYR A 160 14.71 13.92 -27.61
N GLN A 161 14.71 13.10 -28.67
CA GLN A 161 14.50 13.57 -30.04
C GLN A 161 13.10 14.17 -30.23
N ALA A 162 12.06 13.50 -29.71
CA ALA A 162 10.69 14.02 -29.76
C ALA A 162 10.54 15.36 -29.02
N GLU A 163 11.19 15.51 -27.87
CA GLU A 163 11.19 16.75 -27.11
C GLU A 163 11.87 17.90 -27.87
N MET A 164 13.06 17.66 -28.45
CA MET A 164 13.77 18.68 -29.21
C MET A 164 12.95 19.17 -30.40
N ASN A 165 12.36 18.24 -31.16
CA ASN A 165 11.49 18.58 -32.28
C ASN A 165 10.27 19.40 -31.84
N ALA A 166 9.63 19.02 -30.72
CA ALA A 166 8.48 19.75 -30.19
C ALA A 166 8.86 21.19 -29.78
N ARG A 167 10.04 21.39 -29.17
CA ARG A 167 10.53 22.73 -28.80
C ARG A 167 10.83 23.59 -30.03
N GLU A 168 11.43 23.00 -31.06
CA GLU A 168 11.70 23.70 -32.31
C GLU A 168 10.41 24.12 -33.02
N GLU A 169 9.41 23.24 -33.08
CA GLU A 169 8.11 23.56 -33.66
C GLU A 169 7.40 24.70 -32.92
N ILE A 170 7.40 24.68 -31.58
CA ILE A 170 6.80 25.74 -30.77
C ILE A 170 7.50 27.06 -31.04
N LYS A 171 8.84 27.08 -31.03
CA LYS A 171 9.63 28.29 -31.29
C LYS A 171 9.38 28.83 -32.70
N ALA A 172 9.32 27.96 -33.70
CA ALA A 172 9.02 28.34 -35.07
C ALA A 172 7.61 28.95 -35.20
N ARG A 173 6.61 28.38 -34.51
CA ARG A 173 5.24 28.91 -34.49
C ARG A 173 5.17 30.28 -33.81
N GLU A 174 5.81 30.44 -32.66
CA GLU A 174 5.89 31.72 -31.94
C GLU A 174 6.56 32.81 -32.78
N ASP A 175 7.67 32.49 -33.44
CA ASP A 175 8.37 33.44 -34.31
C ASP A 175 7.52 33.84 -35.53
N LEU A 176 6.76 32.91 -36.11
CA LEU A 176 5.82 33.20 -37.19
C LEU A 176 4.67 34.10 -36.72
N GLN A 177 4.08 33.78 -35.56
CA GLN A 177 3.00 34.56 -34.97
C GLN A 177 3.46 35.97 -34.64
N ARG A 178 4.67 36.13 -34.08
CA ARG A 178 5.29 37.44 -33.81
C ARG A 178 5.48 38.25 -35.10
N LYS A 179 5.95 37.62 -36.19
CA LYS A 179 6.10 38.28 -37.50
C LYS A 179 4.75 38.69 -38.11
N LEU A 180 3.72 37.86 -38.00
CA LEU A 180 2.38 38.19 -38.46
C LEU A 180 1.81 39.39 -37.70
N LEU A 181 1.90 39.40 -36.36
CA LEU A 181 1.47 40.52 -35.53
C LEU A 181 2.21 41.82 -35.87
N LEU A 182 3.53 41.76 -36.06
CA LEU A 182 4.31 42.93 -36.49
C LEU A 182 3.85 43.45 -37.87
N LYS A 183 3.58 42.54 -38.81
CA LYS A 183 3.11 42.90 -40.15
C LYS A 183 1.69 43.49 -40.13
N GLU A 184 0.79 42.92 -39.32
CA GLU A 184 -0.55 43.46 -39.08
C GLU A 184 -0.46 44.86 -38.46
N GLY A 185 0.38 45.04 -37.44
CA GLY A 185 0.65 46.34 -36.82
C GLY A 185 1.16 47.38 -37.82
N GLN A 186 2.15 47.04 -38.65
CA GLN A 186 2.64 47.93 -39.72
C GLN A 186 1.55 48.28 -40.74
N SER A 187 0.69 47.31 -41.10
CA SER A 187 -0.42 47.56 -42.02
C SER A 187 -1.46 48.51 -41.42
N TYR A 188 -1.70 48.39 -40.12
CA TYR A 188 -2.60 49.26 -39.37
C TYR A 188 -2.01 50.67 -39.25
N GLU A 189 -0.72 50.79 -38.94
CA GLU A 189 -0.02 52.08 -38.90
C GLU A 189 -0.09 52.80 -40.25
N LYS A 190 0.18 52.11 -41.36
CA LYS A 190 0.03 52.69 -42.71
C LYS A 190 -1.38 53.19 -42.98
N LYS A 191 -2.41 52.39 -42.66
CA LYS A 191 -3.81 52.81 -42.77
C LYS A 191 -4.09 54.08 -41.95
N MET A 192 -3.58 54.17 -40.73
CA MET A 192 -3.73 55.36 -39.89
C MET A 192 -2.98 56.57 -40.46
N GLN A 193 -1.79 56.38 -41.03
CA GLN A 193 -1.04 57.43 -41.71
C GLN A 193 -1.79 57.96 -42.94
N ASP A 194 -2.36 57.07 -43.76
CA ASP A 194 -3.15 57.44 -44.94
C ASP A 194 -4.40 58.26 -44.54
N ILE A 195 -5.14 57.81 -43.52
CA ILE A 195 -6.29 58.54 -42.97
C ILE A 195 -5.87 59.92 -42.45
N ALA A 196 -4.76 60.01 -41.72
CA ALA A 196 -4.25 61.29 -41.23
C ALA A 196 -3.79 62.22 -42.36
N ALA A 197 -3.17 61.68 -43.42
CA ALA A 197 -2.76 62.44 -44.60
C ALA A 197 -3.98 62.97 -45.37
N GLN A 198 -5.01 62.14 -45.54
CA GLN A 198 -6.30 62.55 -46.11
C GLN A 198 -6.94 63.68 -45.28
N ALA A 199 -7.05 63.52 -43.96
CA ALA A 199 -7.60 64.55 -43.07
C ALA A 199 -6.80 65.88 -43.12
N ARG A 200 -5.46 65.81 -43.22
CA ARG A 200 -4.60 66.99 -43.42
C ARG A 200 -4.84 67.65 -44.78
N ALA A 201 -4.99 66.85 -45.84
CA ALA A 201 -5.27 67.35 -47.19
C ALA A 201 -6.65 68.03 -47.25
N GLU A 202 -7.69 67.43 -46.69
CA GLU A 202 -9.03 68.02 -46.57
C GLU A 202 -9.00 69.35 -45.80
N ARG A 203 -8.27 69.40 -44.67
CA ARG A 203 -8.08 70.64 -43.91
C ARG A 203 -7.36 71.72 -44.74
N ALA A 204 -6.33 71.35 -45.50
CA ALA A 204 -5.62 72.28 -46.38
C ALA A 204 -6.52 72.79 -47.52
N GLN A 205 -7.38 71.93 -48.07
CA GLN A 205 -8.38 72.31 -49.06
C GLN A 205 -9.41 73.29 -48.48
N LEU A 206 -9.96 73.02 -47.29
CA LEU A 206 -10.86 73.94 -46.58
C LEU A 206 -10.20 75.31 -46.32
N LEU A 207 -8.93 75.33 -45.91
CA LEU A 207 -8.16 76.57 -45.75
C LEU A 207 -7.95 77.31 -47.08
N LYS A 208 -7.77 76.58 -48.19
CA LYS A 208 -7.66 77.16 -49.54
C LYS A 208 -9.00 77.76 -49.98
N ILE A 209 -10.11 77.10 -49.69
CA ILE A 209 -11.48 77.61 -49.93
C ILE A 209 -11.74 78.86 -49.07
N GLU A 210 -11.37 78.88 -47.79
CA GLU A 210 -11.48 80.09 -46.95
C GLU A 210 -10.64 81.26 -47.48
N LYS A 211 -9.42 80.99 -47.98
CA LYS A 211 -8.54 82.03 -48.55
C LYS A 211 -9.04 82.57 -49.88
N LEU A 212 -9.57 81.71 -50.75
CA LEU A 212 -10.20 82.10 -52.01
C LEU A 212 -11.49 82.90 -51.76
N GLY A 213 -12.26 82.52 -50.75
CA GLY A 213 -13.42 83.27 -50.30
C GLY A 213 -13.12 84.68 -49.78
N LYS A 214 -11.87 85.04 -49.46
CA LYS A 214 -11.50 86.40 -49.01
C LYS A 214 -11.11 87.35 -50.14
N ARG A 215 -10.95 86.89 -51.37
CA ARG A 215 -10.38 87.69 -52.48
C ARG A 215 -11.38 88.49 -53.31
N GLU A 216 -12.69 88.22 -53.20
CA GLU A 216 -13.75 89.05 -53.81
C GLU A 216 -14.97 89.06 -52.90
N ARG A 217 -15.09 90.06 -52.01
CA ARG A 217 -16.37 90.40 -51.35
C ARG A 217 -16.41 91.90 -51.08
N THR A 218 -17.43 92.57 -51.59
CA THR A 218 -17.78 93.96 -51.28
C THR A 218 -18.22 94.09 -49.80
N PRO A 219 -18.23 95.29 -49.22
CA PRO A 219 -18.51 95.51 -47.79
C PRO A 219 -19.88 94.98 -47.31
N ASP A 220 -20.88 94.91 -48.19
CA ASP A 220 -22.27 94.54 -47.83
C ASP A 220 -22.47 93.02 -47.63
N ASP A 221 -21.87 92.18 -48.48
CA ASP A 221 -21.93 90.70 -48.35
C ASP A 221 -21.23 90.19 -47.08
N ARG A 222 -20.28 90.97 -46.54
CA ARG A 222 -19.55 90.62 -45.29
C ARG A 222 -20.41 90.76 -44.03
N ASN A 223 -21.47 91.56 -44.07
CA ASN A 223 -22.34 91.80 -42.91
C ASN A 223 -23.47 90.75 -42.83
N GLU A 224 -24.04 90.33 -43.97
CA GLU A 224 -25.04 89.25 -44.02
C GLU A 224 -24.45 87.90 -43.60
N ILE A 225 -23.25 87.55 -44.08
CA ILE A 225 -22.56 86.31 -43.72
C ILE A 225 -22.16 86.30 -42.24
N ARG A 226 -21.84 87.47 -41.64
CA ARG A 226 -21.61 87.55 -40.18
C ARG A 226 -22.90 87.31 -39.40
N TYR A 227 -24.03 87.81 -39.88
CA TYR A 227 -25.33 87.61 -39.24
C TYR A 227 -25.79 86.14 -39.34
N GLU A 228 -25.61 85.49 -40.50
CA GLU A 228 -25.90 84.07 -40.70
C GLU A 228 -24.96 83.16 -39.92
N ARG A 229 -23.65 83.40 -39.97
CA ARG A 229 -22.65 82.61 -39.24
C ARG A 229 -22.80 82.76 -37.73
N SER A 230 -23.19 83.95 -37.23
CA SER A 230 -23.50 84.14 -35.81
C SER A 230 -24.76 83.37 -35.40
N ARG A 231 -25.77 83.29 -36.28
CA ARG A 231 -27.00 82.52 -36.06
C ARG A 231 -26.78 81.00 -36.14
N GLU A 232 -25.82 80.55 -36.95
CA GLU A 232 -25.45 79.14 -37.10
C GLU A 232 -24.52 78.67 -35.97
N ILE A 233 -23.54 79.49 -35.57
CA ILE A 233 -22.70 79.24 -34.38
C ILE A 233 -23.55 79.18 -33.10
N GLU A 234 -24.58 80.03 -32.96
CA GLU A 234 -25.50 79.98 -31.81
C GLU A 234 -26.35 78.70 -31.80
N ARG A 235 -26.79 78.22 -32.98
CA ARG A 235 -27.51 76.94 -33.13
C ARG A 235 -26.60 75.74 -32.86
N GLU A 236 -25.38 75.77 -33.37
CA GLU A 236 -24.38 74.71 -33.19
C GLU A 236 -23.89 74.66 -31.74
N ARG A 237 -23.64 75.82 -31.10
CA ARG A 237 -23.31 75.93 -29.68
C ARG A 237 -24.44 75.43 -28.79
N ARG A 238 -25.71 75.68 -29.14
CA ARG A 238 -26.86 75.09 -28.42
C ARG A 238 -26.97 73.58 -28.61
N MET A 239 -26.68 73.06 -29.81
CA MET A 239 -26.68 71.61 -30.08
C MET A 239 -25.48 70.87 -29.45
N GLU A 240 -24.32 71.51 -29.37
CA GLU A 240 -23.11 70.99 -28.75
C GLU A 240 -23.20 71.04 -27.21
N VAL A 241 -23.82 72.08 -26.65
CA VAL A 241 -24.14 72.15 -25.22
C VAL A 241 -25.23 71.11 -24.86
N ALA A 242 -26.20 70.87 -25.74
CA ALA A 242 -27.20 69.81 -25.56
C ALA A 242 -26.62 68.38 -25.71
N LYS A 243 -25.56 68.20 -26.50
CA LYS A 243 -24.87 66.90 -26.71
C LYS A 243 -23.65 66.69 -25.79
N LYS A 244 -23.42 67.54 -24.79
CA LYS A 244 -22.23 67.45 -23.93
C LYS A 244 -22.32 66.28 -22.93
N LYS A 245 -22.13 65.07 -23.45
CA LYS A 245 -21.68 63.89 -22.73
C LYS A 245 -20.26 64.20 -22.24
N GLY A 246 -20.09 64.21 -20.92
CA GLY A 246 -18.93 64.78 -20.23
C GLY A 246 -17.59 64.09 -20.55
N LYS A 247 -16.51 64.71 -20.07
CA LYS A 247 -15.09 64.27 -20.15
C LYS A 247 -14.80 62.80 -19.78
N ARG A 248 -15.78 62.00 -19.33
CA ARG A 248 -15.64 60.60 -18.94
C ARG A 248 -15.42 59.66 -20.14
N ASP A 249 -16.18 59.80 -21.24
CA ASP A 249 -16.02 58.90 -22.42
C ASP A 249 -14.63 59.01 -23.08
N ARG A 250 -13.99 60.19 -23.01
CA ARG A 250 -12.63 60.42 -23.56
C ARG A 250 -11.51 59.77 -22.74
N ASN A 251 -11.75 59.41 -21.49
CA ASN A 251 -10.77 58.67 -20.68
C ASN A 251 -10.99 57.16 -20.78
N ASP A 252 -12.19 56.70 -21.10
CA ASP A 252 -12.49 55.28 -21.26
C ASP A 252 -11.94 54.70 -22.57
N GLN A 253 -11.84 55.52 -23.63
CA GLN A 253 -11.29 55.12 -24.93
C GLN A 253 -9.75 55.21 -25.05
N ARG A 254 -9.02 55.59 -23.98
CA ARG A 254 -7.54 55.64 -24.03
C ARG A 254 -6.93 54.27 -23.78
N GLU A 255 -6.02 53.88 -24.66
CA GLU A 255 -5.25 52.64 -24.57
C GLU A 255 -4.39 52.58 -23.30
N ILE A 256 -4.16 51.36 -22.80
CA ILE A 256 -3.53 51.11 -21.49
C ILE A 256 -2.10 51.69 -21.42
N SER A 257 -1.37 51.71 -22.53
CA SER A 257 -0.02 52.28 -22.64
C SER A 257 -0.01 53.81 -22.49
N GLU A 258 -1.00 54.51 -23.06
CA GLU A 258 -1.16 55.97 -22.94
C GLU A 258 -1.58 56.39 -21.53
N LYS A 259 -2.40 55.57 -20.86
CA LYS A 259 -2.77 55.78 -19.44
C LYS A 259 -1.55 55.66 -18.51
N ILE A 260 -0.62 54.74 -18.81
CA ILE A 260 0.62 54.56 -18.03
C ILE A 260 1.58 55.72 -18.28
N ALA A 261 1.76 56.16 -19.53
CA ALA A 261 2.64 57.28 -19.87
C ALA A 261 2.15 58.63 -19.32
N LEU A 262 0.83 58.79 -19.11
CA LEU A 262 0.24 60.01 -18.53
C LEU A 262 0.19 60.00 -16.98
N GLY A 263 0.70 58.95 -16.33
CA GLY A 263 0.80 58.88 -14.86
C GLY A 263 -0.54 58.92 -14.12
N GLN A 264 -1.66 58.67 -14.80
CA GLN A 264 -2.98 58.56 -14.16
C GLN A 264 -3.04 57.24 -13.41
N ALA A 265 -2.63 57.27 -12.14
CA ALA A 265 -2.69 56.15 -11.22
C ALA A 265 -4.10 55.55 -11.23
N ARG A 266 -4.17 54.23 -11.44
CA ARG A 266 -5.41 53.47 -11.29
C ARG A 266 -5.90 53.66 -9.85
N PRO A 267 -7.16 54.07 -9.59
CA PRO A 267 -7.76 53.73 -8.32
C PRO A 267 -7.86 52.20 -8.31
N THR A 268 -7.12 51.54 -7.44
CA THR A 268 -7.34 50.14 -7.11
C THR A 268 -8.74 50.05 -6.52
N ILE A 269 -9.72 49.68 -7.33
CA ILE A 269 -10.99 49.19 -6.80
C ILE A 269 -10.69 47.77 -6.32
N SER A 270 -9.96 47.65 -5.22
CA SER A 270 -9.93 46.42 -4.45
C SER A 270 -11.21 46.41 -3.64
N LYS A 271 -12.08 45.43 -3.90
CA LYS A 271 -13.08 45.04 -2.92
C LYS A 271 -12.29 44.25 -1.90
N ASP A 272 -11.87 44.90 -0.82
CA ASP A 272 -11.08 44.26 0.22
C ASP A 272 -11.93 43.16 0.86
N VAL A 273 -11.52 41.90 0.68
CA VAL A 273 -12.09 40.73 1.36
C VAL A 273 -11.16 40.45 2.54
N ASP A 274 -11.72 40.25 3.73
CA ASP A 274 -10.97 40.11 4.99
C ASP A 274 -9.89 39.03 4.88
N GLU A 275 -8.64 39.37 5.21
CA GLU A 275 -7.46 38.50 5.07
C GLU A 275 -7.61 37.17 5.82
N ARG A 276 -8.44 37.15 6.88
CA ARG A 276 -8.74 35.93 7.64
C ARG A 276 -9.42 34.87 6.78
N LEU A 277 -10.29 35.29 5.85
CA LEU A 277 -10.98 34.39 4.94
C LEU A 277 -10.04 33.77 3.89
N LEU A 278 -8.92 34.43 3.60
CA LEU A 278 -7.91 33.94 2.66
C LEU A 278 -6.94 32.94 3.29
N ASN A 279 -6.86 32.91 4.62
CA ASN A 279 -5.99 32.00 5.37
C ASN A 279 -6.73 30.77 5.94
N GLU A 280 -8.01 30.58 5.58
CA GLU A 280 -8.76 29.38 5.96
C GLU A 280 -8.53 28.27 4.91
N ASN A 281 -7.93 27.15 5.34
CA ASN A 281 -7.65 25.95 4.52
C ASN A 281 -8.90 25.12 4.15
N ILE A 282 -10.07 25.75 3.98
CA ILE A 282 -11.38 25.07 3.87
C ILE A 282 -11.55 24.31 2.54
N GLY A 283 -10.71 24.54 1.52
CA GLY A 283 -10.92 24.00 0.17
C GLY A 283 -10.17 22.73 -0.21
N VAL A 284 -9.11 22.34 0.50
CA VAL A 284 -8.20 21.26 0.04
C VAL A 284 -8.46 19.89 0.68
N ASP A 285 -9.18 19.85 1.81
CA ASP A 285 -9.33 18.64 2.62
C ASP A 285 -10.69 17.92 2.42
N ALA A 286 -11.68 18.61 1.84
CA ALA A 286 -13.09 18.19 1.86
C ALA A 286 -13.55 17.30 0.68
N GLY A 287 -12.64 16.62 -0.06
CA GLY A 287 -13.09 15.90 -1.26
C GLY A 287 -12.11 14.94 -1.94
N PHE A 288 -11.00 14.57 -1.31
CA PHE A 288 -10.00 13.71 -1.93
C PHE A 288 -9.67 12.49 -1.05
N GLY A 289 -10.70 11.68 -0.74
CA GLY A 289 -10.56 10.39 -0.07
C GLY A 289 -10.97 9.25 -0.99
N SER A 290 -10.26 8.12 -0.95
CA SER A 290 -10.70 6.89 -1.61
C SER A 290 -12.00 6.38 -0.97
N ASP A 291 -12.82 5.62 -1.70
CA ASP A 291 -14.10 5.05 -1.21
C ASP A 291 -13.92 4.17 0.07
N ASP A 292 -12.71 3.69 0.33
CA ASP A 292 -12.33 2.91 1.52
C ASP A 292 -12.03 3.78 2.77
N GLU A 293 -11.93 5.11 2.62
CA GLU A 293 -11.55 6.03 3.69
C GLU A 293 -12.82 6.66 4.31
N TYR A 294 -13.09 6.32 5.57
CA TYR A 294 -14.33 6.66 6.29
C TYR A 294 -14.40 8.14 6.74
N ASN A 295 -14.34 9.07 5.78
CA ASN A 295 -14.35 10.52 5.99
C ASN A 295 -15.77 11.11 5.89
N VAL A 296 -16.72 10.57 6.65
CA VAL A 296 -18.14 11.00 6.63
C VAL A 296 -18.37 12.32 7.38
N PHE A 297 -17.45 12.70 8.28
CA PHE A 297 -17.58 13.89 9.12
C PHE A 297 -16.38 14.83 8.97
N ASP A 298 -16.66 16.12 8.79
CA ASP A 298 -15.64 17.18 8.65
C ASP A 298 -14.87 17.47 9.95
N LYS A 299 -15.40 17.04 11.11
CA LYS A 299 -14.80 17.29 12.43
C LYS A 299 -14.73 16.00 13.24
N PRO A 300 -13.61 15.73 13.93
CA PRO A 300 -13.51 14.58 14.82
C PRO A 300 -14.48 14.73 16.00
N LEU A 301 -15.05 13.61 16.45
CA LEU A 301 -16.01 13.58 17.57
C LEU A 301 -15.39 14.09 18.89
N PHE A 302 -14.08 13.90 19.06
CA PHE A 302 -13.32 14.43 20.18
C PHE A 302 -12.20 15.33 19.66
N THR A 303 -12.05 16.52 20.24
CA THR A 303 -10.86 17.33 20.00
C THR A 303 -9.66 16.57 20.56
N ASP A 304 -8.72 16.22 19.69
CA ASP A 304 -7.54 15.46 20.12
C ASP A 304 -6.73 16.28 21.13
N ARG A 305 -6.79 15.84 22.39
CA ARG A 305 -6.19 16.49 23.56
C ARG A 305 -4.66 16.41 23.57
N SER A 306 -4.08 15.67 22.64
CA SER A 306 -2.63 15.55 22.48
C SER A 306 -1.99 16.81 21.90
N ALA A 307 -2.69 17.54 21.01
CA ALA A 307 -2.21 18.79 20.41
C ALA A 307 -2.57 20.03 21.24
N ALA A 308 -3.71 19.98 21.94
CA ALA A 308 -4.04 20.97 22.95
C ALA A 308 -3.21 20.68 24.20
N ASN A 309 -2.10 21.41 24.41
CA ASN A 309 -1.30 21.38 25.63
C ASN A 309 -2.14 21.80 26.87
N ILE A 310 -3.04 20.92 27.33
CA ILE A 310 -4.09 21.19 28.32
C ILE A 310 -3.51 21.48 29.71
N TYR A 311 -2.27 21.07 29.97
CA TYR A 311 -1.54 21.46 31.16
C TYR A 311 -0.21 22.11 30.77
N ARG A 312 -0.23 23.42 30.58
CA ARG A 312 0.98 24.24 30.57
C ARG A 312 1.11 24.87 31.94
N ASN A 313 2.12 24.47 32.72
CA ASN A 313 2.48 25.16 33.94
C ASN A 313 3.02 26.54 33.55
N VAL A 314 2.13 27.53 33.45
CA VAL A 314 2.52 28.92 33.24
C VAL A 314 3.22 29.36 34.51
N LYS A 315 4.56 29.45 34.48
CA LYS A 315 5.25 30.32 35.43
C LYS A 315 4.77 31.73 35.10
N GLU A 316 4.04 32.37 36.00
CA GLU A 316 3.82 33.81 35.90
C GLU A 316 5.20 34.47 35.87
N ILE A 317 5.40 35.30 34.85
CA ILE A 317 6.60 36.07 34.62
C ILE A 317 6.20 37.51 34.96
N ASP A 318 6.89 38.14 35.91
CA ASP A 318 6.66 39.56 36.23
C ASP A 318 7.15 40.45 35.07
N GLU A 319 6.78 41.74 35.05
CA GLU A 319 7.06 42.68 33.94
C GLU A 319 8.56 42.76 33.53
N ASP A 320 9.47 42.33 34.40
CA ASP A 320 10.93 42.28 34.19
C ASP A 320 11.48 40.91 33.73
N ASN A 321 10.64 39.98 33.27
CA ASN A 321 11.05 38.67 32.73
C ASN A 321 11.78 37.72 33.71
N ASN A 322 11.47 37.76 35.00
CA ASN A 322 12.01 36.81 36.00
C ASN A 322 10.96 35.78 36.47
N PRO A 323 11.36 34.51 36.73
CA PRO A 323 10.41 33.46 37.14
C PRO A 323 10.03 33.56 38.63
N VAL A 324 8.75 33.76 38.93
CA VAL A 324 8.23 33.80 40.31
C VAL A 324 8.05 32.37 40.85
N ILE A 325 8.88 31.98 41.83
CA ILE A 325 8.77 30.66 42.49
C ILE A 325 8.06 30.81 43.84
N ARG A 326 6.75 30.57 43.89
CA ARG A 326 6.04 30.41 45.17
C ARG A 326 6.30 28.99 45.71
N ALA A 327 7.27 28.86 46.61
CA ALA A 327 7.55 27.59 47.28
C ALA A 327 6.38 27.20 48.21
N ARG A 328 5.60 26.17 47.82
CA ARG A 328 4.62 25.53 48.71
C ARG A 328 5.38 24.63 49.69
N LYS A 329 5.35 24.96 50.99
CA LYS A 329 5.89 24.09 52.05
C LYS A 329 5.04 22.80 52.16
N PRO A 330 5.65 21.63 52.45
CA PRO A 330 4.91 20.38 52.59
C PRO A 330 4.00 20.41 53.83
N VAL A 331 2.77 19.89 53.66
CA VAL A 331 1.76 19.76 54.71
C VAL A 331 2.17 18.62 55.66
N GLN A 332 2.29 18.89 56.96
CA GLN A 332 2.48 17.87 57.99
C GLN A 332 1.11 17.39 58.49
N TYR A 333 0.96 16.08 58.68
CA TYR A 333 -0.25 15.45 59.22
C TYR A 333 0.07 14.84 60.58
N GLU A 334 -0.72 15.17 61.61
CA GLU A 334 -0.72 14.47 62.89
C GLU A 334 -1.66 13.26 62.83
N LYS A 335 -1.21 12.13 63.39
CA LYS A 335 -1.98 10.90 63.51
C LYS A 335 -2.92 11.05 64.72
N VAL A 336 -4.23 11.10 64.48
CA VAL A 336 -5.24 11.04 65.55
C VAL A 336 -5.56 9.57 65.83
N GLU A 337 -5.31 9.12 67.06
CA GLU A 337 -5.71 7.79 67.54
C GLU A 337 -7.13 7.85 68.14
N ASP A 338 -7.92 6.85 67.73
CA ASP A 338 -9.14 6.25 68.30
C ASP A 338 -10.45 7.05 68.46
N LEU A 339 -11.50 6.49 67.82
CA LEU A 339 -12.77 6.08 68.46
C LEU A 339 -13.45 4.98 67.62
#